data_AF-A0A672T6J4-F1
#
_entry.id   AF-A0A672T6J4-F1
#
_cell.length_a   1.000
_cell.length_b   1.000
_cell.length_c   1.000
_cell.angle_alpha   90.00
_cell.angle_beta   90.00
_cell.angle_gamma   90.00
#
_symmetry.space_group_name_H-M   'P 1'
#
loop_
_entity.id
_entity.type
_entity.pdbx_description
1 polymer ?
#
loop_
_entity_poly.entity_id
_entity_poly.type
_entity_poly.pdbx_seq_one_letter_code
_entity_poly.pdbx_strand_id
1 'polypeptide(L)'
;IHKLLRSPRKPARKISKIPFKVLDAPELQDDFYLNLVDWSAGNLLSVGLGACVYLWSACTSQVTRLCDLSVDGDSVTSVCWNERGSLVAVGTHKGFVQIWDAAGGRKLTSLEGHSARVGALAWNGEQLSSGSRDRVILQRDVRTPPPVERRLQGHRQEVCGLKWSPDHQHLASGGNDNKVRAITSLAHQWILCSEWVPSE
;
A
#
# COMPACT_ATOMS: atom_id res chain seq x y z
N ILE A 1 -42.18 -40.29 -28.34
CA ILE A 1 -41.89 -38.86 -28.03
C ILE A 1 -40.90 -38.82 -26.87
N HIS A 2 -39.59 -38.77 -27.13
CA HIS A 2 -38.57 -38.70 -26.08
C HIS A 2 -38.36 -37.26 -25.66
N LYS A 3 -38.80 -36.92 -24.44
CA LYS A 3 -38.57 -35.62 -23.81
C LYS A 3 -37.10 -35.58 -23.37
N LEU A 4 -36.26 -34.87 -24.11
CA LEU A 4 -34.87 -34.61 -23.71
C LEU A 4 -34.87 -33.75 -22.44
N LEU A 5 -34.66 -34.39 -21.28
CA LEU A 5 -34.41 -33.69 -20.03
C LEU A 5 -33.02 -33.05 -20.12
N ARG A 6 -32.96 -31.77 -20.50
CA ARG A 6 -31.72 -30.99 -20.39
C ARG A 6 -31.44 -30.80 -18.90
N SER A 7 -30.27 -31.22 -18.44
CA SER A 7 -29.83 -30.94 -17.07
C SER A 7 -29.87 -29.41 -16.83
N PRO A 8 -30.22 -28.95 -15.62
CA PRO A 8 -30.23 -27.53 -15.31
C PRO A 8 -28.83 -26.96 -15.53
N ARG A 9 -28.67 -26.06 -16.52
CA ARG A 9 -27.43 -25.30 -16.68
C ARG A 9 -27.36 -24.29 -15.55
N LYS A 10 -26.29 -24.33 -14.74
CA LYS A 10 -26.05 -23.28 -13.73
C LYS A 10 -26.07 -21.92 -14.45
N PRO A 11 -26.92 -20.97 -14.03
CA PRO A 11 -26.97 -19.67 -14.67
C PRO A 11 -25.61 -18.98 -14.49
N ALA A 12 -25.06 -18.46 -15.59
CA ALA A 12 -23.83 -17.69 -15.54
C ALA A 12 -24.07 -16.39 -14.74
N ARG A 13 -23.19 -16.12 -13.76
CA ARG A 13 -23.22 -14.86 -13.00
C ARG A 13 -23.04 -13.69 -13.97
N LYS A 14 -23.98 -12.75 -13.97
CA LYS A 14 -23.86 -11.50 -14.72
C LYS A 14 -23.06 -10.48 -13.90
N ILE A 15 -22.04 -9.88 -14.51
CA ILE A 15 -21.24 -8.80 -13.92
C ILE A 15 -21.42 -7.58 -14.81
N SER A 16 -21.77 -6.43 -14.22
CA SER A 16 -21.90 -5.17 -14.96
C SER A 16 -20.55 -4.77 -15.56
N LYS A 17 -20.56 -4.27 -16.79
CA LYS A 17 -19.38 -3.65 -17.43
C LYS A 17 -19.30 -2.15 -17.18
N ILE A 18 -20.34 -1.57 -16.59
CA ILE A 18 -20.46 -0.13 -16.34
C ILE A 18 -20.13 0.09 -14.86
N PRO A 19 -19.21 1.02 -14.53
CA PRO A 19 -18.93 1.36 -13.15
C PRO A 19 -20.18 1.91 -12.47
N PHE A 20 -20.38 1.52 -11.22
CA PHE A 20 -21.51 2.02 -10.42
C PHE A 20 -21.34 3.50 -10.05
N LYS A 21 -20.10 3.94 -9.82
CA LYS A 21 -19.76 5.31 -9.41
C LYS A 21 -18.41 5.70 -9.99
N VAL A 22 -18.30 6.96 -10.40
CA VAL A 22 -17.06 7.59 -10.86
C VAL A 22 -16.87 8.84 -10.01
N LEU A 23 -15.66 9.03 -9.48
CA LEU A 23 -15.26 10.21 -8.74
C LEU A 23 -14.17 10.92 -9.55
N ASP A 24 -14.20 12.24 -9.56
CA ASP A 24 -13.13 13.01 -10.18
C ASP A 24 -11.85 12.89 -9.36
N ALA A 25 -10.73 12.75 -10.06
CA ALA A 25 -9.39 12.64 -9.48
C ALA A 25 -8.45 13.62 -10.20
N PRO A 26 -8.67 14.94 -10.03
CA PRO A 26 -7.80 15.94 -10.64
C PRO A 26 -6.36 15.77 -10.12
N GLU A 27 -5.38 15.95 -11.00
CA GLU A 27 -3.95 15.86 -10.65
C GLU A 27 -3.47 14.49 -10.14
N LEU A 28 -4.28 13.44 -10.32
CA LEU A 28 -3.82 12.07 -10.15
C LEU A 28 -2.65 11.84 -11.12
N GLN A 29 -1.49 11.51 -10.55
CA GLN A 29 -0.27 11.36 -11.34
C GLN A 29 -0.32 10.07 -12.17
N ASP A 30 0.04 10.19 -13.45
CA ASP A 30 0.22 9.06 -14.37
C ASP A 30 1.67 8.56 -14.29
N ASP A 31 1.99 7.85 -13.20
CA ASP A 31 3.29 7.22 -12.99
C ASP A 31 3.10 5.81 -12.44
N PHE A 32 3.57 4.83 -13.21
CA PHE A 32 3.44 3.40 -12.95
C PHE A 32 3.98 2.96 -11.57
N TYR A 33 4.97 3.68 -11.03
CA TYR A 33 5.65 3.28 -9.80
C TYR A 33 4.98 3.82 -8.52
N LEU A 34 3.91 4.60 -8.65
CA LEU A 34 3.20 5.19 -7.51
C LEU A 34 2.01 4.32 -7.09
N ASN A 35 1.79 4.19 -5.78
CA ASN A 35 0.66 3.45 -5.22
C ASN A 35 -0.30 4.42 -4.53
N LEU A 36 -1.08 5.16 -5.32
CA LEU A 36 -1.80 6.36 -4.87
C LEU A 36 -3.22 6.12 -4.34
N VAL A 37 -3.72 4.90 -4.31
CA VAL A 37 -5.11 4.60 -3.91
C VAL A 37 -5.12 3.40 -2.97
N ASP A 38 -5.80 3.53 -1.83
CA ASP A 38 -6.06 2.40 -0.94
C ASP A 38 -7.42 2.52 -0.23
N TRP A 39 -8.04 1.39 0.09
CA TRP A 39 -9.38 1.34 0.69
C TRP A 39 -9.35 0.65 2.05
N SER A 40 -9.75 1.38 3.09
CA SER A 40 -9.69 0.92 4.47
C SER A 40 -10.78 -0.09 4.82
N ALA A 41 -10.53 -0.88 5.88
CA ALA A 41 -11.54 -1.73 6.51
C ALA A 41 -12.75 -0.93 7.05
N GLY A 42 -12.58 0.36 7.33
CA GLY A 42 -13.62 1.29 7.76
C GLY A 42 -14.41 1.93 6.62
N ASN A 43 -14.25 1.45 5.38
CA ASN A 43 -14.93 1.93 4.19
C ASN A 43 -14.60 3.39 3.81
N LEU A 44 -13.34 3.79 4.08
CA LEU A 44 -12.76 5.04 3.63
C LEU A 44 -11.75 4.77 2.50
N LEU A 45 -11.95 5.40 1.36
CA LEU A 45 -10.99 5.40 0.25
C LEU A 45 -10.00 6.56 0.47
N SER A 46 -8.70 6.26 0.48
CA SER A 46 -7.66 7.29 0.39
C SER A 46 -7.17 7.40 -1.05
N VAL A 47 -6.94 8.63 -1.51
CA VAL A 47 -6.34 8.92 -2.82
C VAL A 47 -5.32 10.05 -2.72
N GLY A 48 -4.12 9.82 -3.24
CA GLY A 48 -3.09 10.83 -3.42
C GLY A 48 -3.27 11.58 -4.74
N LEU A 49 -3.50 12.89 -4.68
CA LEU A 49 -3.66 13.79 -5.81
C LEU A 49 -2.59 14.89 -5.71
N GLY A 50 -1.54 14.80 -6.54
CA GLY A 50 -0.37 15.69 -6.47
C GLY A 50 0.29 15.68 -5.07
N ALA A 51 0.17 16.80 -4.36
CA ALA A 51 0.72 16.97 -3.01
C ALA A 51 -0.27 16.64 -1.87
N CYS A 52 -1.53 16.34 -2.19
CA CYS A 52 -2.58 16.15 -1.20
C CYS A 52 -3.03 14.69 -1.10
N VAL A 53 -3.44 14.26 0.09
CA VAL A 53 -4.22 13.02 0.28
C VAL A 53 -5.65 13.39 0.63
N TYR A 54 -6.62 12.82 -0.09
CA TYR A 54 -8.04 12.96 0.18
C TYR A 54 -8.61 11.64 0.69
N LEU A 55 -9.57 11.74 1.62
CA LEU A 55 -10.38 10.63 2.09
C LEU A 55 -11.80 10.80 1.59
N TRP A 56 -12.36 9.73 1.04
CA TRP A 56 -13.76 9.66 0.65
C TRP A 56 -14.46 8.53 1.41
N SER A 57 -15.58 8.85 2.07
CA SER A 57 -16.40 7.86 2.78
C SER A 57 -17.38 7.19 1.83
N ALA A 58 -17.29 5.88 1.67
CA ALA A 58 -18.26 5.14 0.85
C ALA A 58 -19.66 5.08 1.49
N CYS A 59 -19.75 5.28 2.81
CA CYS A 59 -21.03 5.30 3.52
C CYS A 59 -21.76 6.64 3.39
N THR A 60 -21.04 7.76 3.49
CA THR A 60 -21.64 9.11 3.56
C THR A 60 -21.40 9.96 2.33
N SER A 61 -20.54 9.51 1.40
CA SER A 61 -20.03 10.29 0.27
C SER A 61 -19.27 11.58 0.64
N GLN A 62 -18.95 11.77 1.93
CA GLN A 62 -18.17 12.92 2.39
C GLN A 62 -16.72 12.82 1.91
N VAL A 63 -16.15 13.95 1.52
CA VAL A 63 -14.74 14.11 1.17
C VAL A 63 -14.06 14.99 2.21
N THR A 64 -12.88 14.59 2.67
CA THR A 64 -12.00 15.40 3.51
C THR A 64 -10.58 15.37 2.95
N ARG A 65 -9.83 16.47 3.09
CA ARG A 65 -8.39 16.49 2.81
C ARG A 65 -7.65 16.09 4.08
N LEU A 66 -6.89 15.00 4.04
CA LEU A 66 -6.12 14.49 5.16
C LEU A 66 -4.83 15.28 5.35
N CYS A 67 -4.07 15.48 4.26
CA CYS A 67 -2.80 16.21 4.30
C CYS A 67 -2.53 16.99 3.02
N ASP A 68 -1.61 17.95 3.12
CA ASP A 68 -1.12 18.82 2.04
C ASP A 68 0.40 19.00 2.18
N LEU A 69 1.16 18.37 1.30
CA LEU A 69 2.63 18.37 1.29
C LEU A 69 3.23 19.52 0.48
N SER A 70 2.40 20.38 -0.12
CA SER A 70 2.88 21.48 -0.97
C SER A 70 3.71 22.50 -0.20
N VAL A 71 3.44 22.66 1.10
CA VAL A 71 4.19 23.52 2.03
C VAL A 71 5.67 23.12 2.10
N ASP A 72 5.95 21.82 2.00
CA ASP A 72 7.30 21.26 2.02
C ASP A 72 7.88 21.09 0.61
N GLY A 73 7.14 21.48 -0.45
CA GLY A 73 7.51 21.25 -1.85
C GLY A 73 7.72 19.76 -2.15
N ASP A 74 6.88 18.91 -1.58
CA ASP A 74 6.91 17.45 -1.74
C ASP A 74 5.58 16.96 -2.36
N SER A 75 5.55 15.70 -2.81
CA SER A 75 4.37 15.09 -3.40
C SER A 75 4.12 13.68 -2.88
N VAL A 76 2.87 13.24 -2.96
CA VAL A 76 2.44 11.92 -2.51
C VAL A 76 2.88 10.87 -3.53
N THR A 77 3.56 9.82 -3.07
CA THR A 77 4.01 8.72 -3.93
C THR A 77 3.43 7.37 -3.54
N SER A 78 2.93 7.23 -2.32
CA SER A 78 2.15 6.07 -1.91
C SER A 78 1.21 6.38 -0.74
N VAL A 79 0.09 5.66 -0.67
CA VAL A 79 -0.82 5.64 0.48
C VAL A 79 -1.11 4.20 0.88
N CYS A 80 -1.22 3.92 2.18
CA CYS A 80 -1.60 2.59 2.65
C CYS A 80 -2.26 2.65 4.03
N TRP A 81 -3.44 2.04 4.15
CA TRP A 81 -4.16 1.88 5.40
C TRP A 81 -3.56 0.77 6.25
N ASN A 82 -3.50 0.97 7.56
CA ASN A 82 -3.28 -0.13 8.47
C ASN A 82 -4.50 -1.07 8.48
N GLU A 83 -4.32 -2.30 8.98
CA GLU A 83 -5.35 -3.34 8.94
C GLU A 83 -6.67 -2.93 9.64
N ARG A 84 -6.56 -2.12 10.69
CA ARG A 84 -7.73 -1.61 11.43
C ARG A 84 -8.42 -0.44 10.74
N GLY A 85 -7.82 0.15 9.70
CA GLY A 85 -8.34 1.33 9.01
C GLY A 85 -8.32 2.62 9.83
N SER A 86 -7.54 2.67 10.92
CA SER A 86 -7.41 3.85 11.78
C SER A 86 -6.27 4.78 11.36
N LEU A 87 -5.22 4.22 10.76
CA LEU A 87 -4.01 4.94 10.35
C LEU A 87 -3.82 4.88 8.84
N VAL A 88 -3.34 5.98 8.27
CA VAL A 88 -2.86 6.06 6.89
C VAL A 88 -1.36 6.33 6.91
N ALA A 89 -0.58 5.46 6.29
CA ALA A 89 0.79 5.76 5.92
C ALA A 89 0.80 6.51 4.57
N VAL A 90 1.59 7.57 4.48
CA VAL A 90 1.76 8.40 3.28
C VAL A 90 3.25 8.47 2.96
N GLY A 91 3.66 7.82 1.87
CA GLY A 91 5.03 7.89 1.34
C GLY A 91 5.17 9.10 0.43
N THR A 92 6.32 9.77 0.50
CA THR A 92 6.56 11.02 -0.23
C THR A 92 7.69 10.91 -1.25
N HIS A 93 7.73 11.87 -2.18
CA HIS A 93 8.75 11.95 -3.22
C HIS A 93 10.15 12.21 -2.66
N LYS A 94 10.26 12.96 -1.56
CA LYS A 94 11.54 13.23 -0.89
C LYS A 94 12.03 12.09 0.02
N GLY A 95 11.29 10.99 0.13
CA GLY A 95 11.70 9.81 0.90
C GLY A 95 11.17 9.77 2.33
N PHE A 96 10.25 10.66 2.71
CA PHE A 96 9.60 10.59 4.01
C PHE A 96 8.44 9.60 3.98
N VAL A 97 8.11 9.07 5.15
CA VAL A 97 6.88 8.31 5.38
C VAL A 97 6.14 8.93 6.55
N GLN A 98 5.01 9.56 6.30
CA GLN A 98 4.18 10.17 7.34
C GLN A 98 3.10 9.18 7.80
N ILE A 99 2.83 9.14 9.10
CA ILE A 99 1.74 8.35 9.68
C ILE A 99 0.66 9.33 10.16
N TRP A 100 -0.56 9.11 9.70
CA TRP A 100 -1.71 9.98 9.98
C TRP A 100 -2.81 9.21 10.71
N ASP A 101 -3.37 9.84 11.74
CA ASP A 101 -4.62 9.43 12.36
C ASP A 101 -5.78 9.94 11.49
N ALA A 102 -6.49 9.01 10.85
CA ALA A 102 -7.53 9.35 9.89
C ALA A 102 -8.78 9.94 10.56
N ALA A 103 -9.11 9.51 11.79
CA ALA A 103 -10.27 10.02 12.52
C ALA A 103 -9.98 11.41 13.10
N GLY A 104 -8.77 11.60 13.64
CA GLY A 104 -8.33 12.88 14.19
C GLY A 104 -7.89 13.89 13.13
N GLY A 105 -7.63 13.46 11.89
CA GLY A 105 -7.15 14.32 10.81
C GLY A 105 -5.78 14.94 11.09
N ARG A 106 -4.91 14.24 11.81
CA ARG A 106 -3.62 14.79 12.28
C ARG A 106 -2.45 13.86 12.01
N LYS A 107 -1.29 14.46 11.71
CA LYS A 107 -0.01 13.75 11.58
C LYS A 107 0.46 13.28 12.96
N LEU A 108 0.73 11.99 13.10
CA LEU A 108 1.27 11.40 14.32
C LEU A 108 2.80 11.43 14.33
N THR A 109 3.43 11.05 13.21
CA THR A 109 4.89 11.04 13.08
C THR A 109 5.32 11.12 11.61
N SER A 110 6.60 11.42 11.40
CA SER A 110 7.27 11.40 10.11
C SER A 110 8.53 10.55 10.25
N LEU A 111 8.66 9.53 9.41
CA LEU A 111 9.76 8.59 9.40
C LEU A 111 10.73 8.96 8.28
N GLU A 112 11.98 9.22 8.65
CA GLU A 112 13.07 9.55 7.72
C GLU A 112 13.91 8.31 7.41
N GLY A 113 14.82 8.38 6.42
CA GLY A 113 15.85 7.35 6.20
C GLY A 113 15.96 6.83 4.76
N HIS A 114 14.91 7.01 3.94
CA HIS A 114 15.04 6.82 2.50
C HIS A 114 15.68 8.04 1.84
N SER A 115 16.52 7.82 0.83
CA SER A 115 17.18 8.90 0.08
C SER A 115 16.46 9.26 -1.22
N ALA A 116 15.36 8.58 -1.53
CA ALA A 116 14.53 8.82 -2.71
C ALA A 116 13.08 8.42 -2.43
N ARG A 117 12.17 8.73 -3.37
CA ARG A 117 10.73 8.53 -3.23
C ARG A 117 10.31 7.17 -2.67
N VAL A 118 9.30 7.16 -1.82
CA VAL A 118 8.69 5.94 -1.25
C VAL A 118 7.47 5.55 -2.08
N GLY A 119 7.67 4.64 -3.03
CA GLY A 119 6.62 4.22 -3.97
C GLY A 119 5.74 3.08 -3.44
N ALA A 120 6.19 2.32 -2.44
CA ALA A 120 5.46 1.16 -1.93
C ALA A 120 5.40 1.13 -0.39
N LEU A 121 4.27 0.71 0.16
CA LEU A 121 4.01 0.61 1.59
C LEU A 121 3.26 -0.69 1.90
N ALA A 122 3.55 -1.30 3.05
CA ALA A 122 2.80 -2.47 3.53
C ALA A 122 2.82 -2.54 5.06
N TRP A 123 1.65 -2.70 5.66
CA TRP A 123 1.49 -2.91 7.09
C TRP A 123 1.54 -4.39 7.48
N ASN A 124 2.05 -4.65 8.69
CA ASN A 124 1.99 -5.92 9.39
C ASN A 124 1.71 -5.63 10.87
N GLY A 125 0.43 -5.56 11.24
CA GLY A 125 0.00 -5.00 12.51
C GLY A 125 0.51 -3.56 12.71
N GLU A 126 1.43 -3.37 13.65
CA GLU A 126 2.02 -2.06 14.00
C GLU A 126 3.38 -1.82 13.30
N GLN A 127 3.87 -2.81 12.56
CA GLN A 127 5.07 -2.66 11.74
C GLN A 127 4.69 -2.13 10.37
N LEU A 128 5.33 -1.05 9.93
CA LEU A 128 5.25 -0.55 8.58
C LEU A 128 6.52 -0.90 7.81
N SER A 129 6.35 -1.45 6.61
CA SER A 129 7.42 -1.62 5.63
C SER A 129 7.25 -0.59 4.51
N SER A 130 8.34 0.12 4.16
CA SER A 130 8.38 1.10 3.08
C SER A 130 9.43 0.72 2.05
N GLY A 131 9.06 0.69 0.76
CA GLY A 131 9.93 0.42 -0.38
C GLY A 131 10.17 1.68 -1.21
N SER A 132 11.41 1.92 -1.58
CA SER A 132 11.82 3.18 -2.23
C SER A 132 12.59 2.98 -3.54
N ARG A 133 12.65 4.06 -4.32
CA ARG A 133 13.53 4.22 -5.48
C ARG A 133 15.01 4.13 -5.13
N ASP A 134 15.38 4.31 -3.86
CA ASP A 134 16.72 4.06 -3.33
C ASP A 134 17.10 2.57 -3.26
N ARG A 135 16.15 1.68 -3.65
CA ARG A 135 16.30 0.21 -3.76
C ARG A 135 16.25 -0.51 -2.41
N VAL A 136 15.88 0.20 -1.36
CA VAL A 136 15.85 -0.30 0.01
C VAL A 136 14.42 -0.47 0.47
N ILE A 137 14.21 -1.47 1.32
CA ILE A 137 13.01 -1.60 2.13
C ILE A 137 13.37 -1.34 3.58
N LEU A 138 12.63 -0.47 4.25
CA LEU A 138 12.79 -0.16 5.67
C LEU A 138 11.58 -0.66 6.44
N GLN A 139 11.80 -1.42 7.50
CA GLN A 139 10.75 -1.91 8.40
C GLN A 139 10.86 -1.22 9.75
N ARG A 140 9.75 -0.68 10.26
CA ARG A 140 9.72 0.14 11.47
C ARG A 140 8.46 -0.16 12.27
N ASP A 141 8.60 -0.34 13.59
CA ASP A 141 7.47 -0.31 14.51
C ASP A 141 7.06 1.16 14.73
N VAL A 142 5.82 1.51 14.38
CA VAL A 142 5.36 2.91 14.43
C VAL A 142 5.03 3.39 15.85
N ARG A 143 5.06 2.50 16.86
CA ARG A 143 4.75 2.83 18.26
C ARG A 143 5.96 3.29 19.06
N THR A 144 7.17 2.96 18.61
CA THR A 144 8.41 3.23 19.35
C THR A 144 9.14 4.45 18.77
N PRO A 145 9.32 5.53 19.55
CA PRO A 145 10.23 6.61 19.21
C PRO A 145 11.59 6.48 19.95
N PRO A 146 12.75 6.44 19.27
CA PRO A 146 12.93 6.31 17.82
C PRO A 146 12.58 4.89 17.35
N PRO A 147 12.09 4.72 16.11
CA PRO A 147 11.74 3.41 15.59
C PRO A 147 13.00 2.56 15.40
N VAL A 148 12.98 1.34 15.93
CA VAL A 148 13.99 0.34 15.57
C VAL A 148 13.78 -0.01 14.10
N GLU A 149 14.80 0.23 13.29
CA GLU A 149 14.75 0.04 11.85
C GLU A 149 15.44 -1.26 11.44
N ARG A 150 14.75 -2.05 10.61
CA ARG A 150 15.37 -3.11 9.82
C ARG A 150 15.51 -2.65 8.38
N ARG A 151 16.74 -2.73 7.86
CA ARG A 151 17.07 -2.38 6.47
C ARG A 151 17.23 -3.64 5.62
N LEU A 152 16.39 -3.77 4.61
CA LEU A 152 16.45 -4.88 3.65
C LEU A 152 16.96 -4.37 2.30
N GLN A 153 18.09 -4.91 1.85
CA GLN A 153 18.70 -4.60 0.56
C GLN A 153 18.70 -5.83 -0.33
N GLY A 154 18.46 -5.67 -1.62
CA GLY A 154 18.49 -6.79 -2.56
C GLY A 154 17.99 -6.44 -3.95
N HIS A 155 17.09 -5.46 -4.06
CA HIS A 155 16.71 -4.93 -5.37
C HIS A 155 17.84 -4.07 -5.95
N ARG A 156 17.98 -4.08 -7.28
CA ARG A 156 18.94 -3.24 -8.03
C ARG A 156 18.31 -1.98 -8.61
N GLN A 157 16.98 -1.88 -8.54
CA GLN A 157 16.19 -0.72 -8.97
C GLN A 157 15.05 -0.49 -7.97
N GLU A 158 14.17 0.47 -8.28
CA GLU A 158 13.06 0.89 -7.43
C GLU A 158 12.20 -0.28 -6.95
N VAL A 159 11.87 -0.27 -5.65
CA VAL A 159 10.91 -1.20 -5.07
C VAL A 159 9.51 -0.62 -5.27
N CYS A 160 8.73 -1.23 -6.16
CA CYS A 160 7.43 -0.72 -6.59
C CYS A 160 6.25 -1.60 -6.16
N GLY A 161 6.52 -2.83 -5.70
CA GLY A 161 5.53 -3.72 -5.10
C GLY A 161 5.97 -4.15 -3.72
N LEU A 162 5.06 -4.12 -2.75
CA LEU A 162 5.31 -4.54 -1.38
C LEU A 162 4.02 -5.06 -0.75
N LYS A 163 4.05 -6.26 -0.15
CA LYS A 163 2.87 -6.88 0.45
C LYS A 163 3.27 -7.85 1.55
N TRP A 164 2.67 -7.71 2.73
CA TRP A 164 2.74 -8.74 3.78
C TRP A 164 1.71 -9.84 3.53
N SER A 165 2.06 -11.06 3.90
CA SER A 165 1.13 -12.18 3.94
C SER A 165 0.09 -11.96 5.05
N PRO A 166 -1.15 -12.46 4.88
CA PRO A 166 -2.21 -12.30 5.88
C PRO A 166 -1.93 -12.97 7.23
N ASP A 167 -1.02 -13.94 7.27
CA ASP A 167 -0.56 -14.63 8.48
C ASP A 167 0.64 -13.93 9.14
N HIS A 168 1.07 -12.77 8.60
CA HIS A 168 2.15 -11.94 9.11
C HIS A 168 3.55 -12.60 9.06
N GLN A 169 3.70 -13.73 8.38
CA GLN A 169 4.94 -14.50 8.36
C GLN A 169 5.91 -14.06 7.25
N HIS A 170 5.40 -13.52 6.14
CA HIS A 170 6.20 -13.26 4.95
C HIS A 170 5.96 -11.88 4.36
N LEU A 171 7.04 -11.20 4.00
CA LEU A 171 6.98 -9.99 3.17
C LEU A 171 7.43 -10.36 1.75
N ALA A 172 6.58 -10.06 0.77
CA ALA A 172 6.93 -10.12 -0.65
C ALA A 172 7.23 -8.71 -1.17
N SER A 173 8.29 -8.59 -1.98
CA SER A 173 8.66 -7.35 -2.67
C SER A 173 8.91 -7.57 -4.16
N GLY A 174 8.47 -6.62 -4.98
CA GLY A 174 8.70 -6.57 -6.42
C GLY A 174 9.43 -5.29 -6.79
N GLY A 175 10.44 -5.39 -7.65
CA GLY A 175 11.23 -4.24 -8.06
C GLY A 175 11.30 -4.08 -9.57
N ASN A 176 11.66 -2.87 -10.00
CA ASN A 176 11.93 -2.53 -11.40
C ASN A 176 13.18 -3.24 -11.96
N ASP A 177 13.89 -4.01 -11.13
CA ASP A 177 14.95 -4.92 -11.55
C ASP A 177 14.41 -6.27 -12.06
N ASN A 178 13.10 -6.37 -12.30
CA ASN A 178 12.38 -7.56 -12.74
C ASN A 178 12.54 -8.75 -11.79
N LYS A 179 12.70 -8.48 -10.49
CA LYS A 179 12.81 -9.51 -9.45
C LYS A 179 11.65 -9.42 -8.47
N VAL A 180 11.21 -10.59 -8.02
CA VAL A 180 10.36 -10.77 -6.85
C VAL A 180 11.20 -11.42 -5.76
N ARG A 181 11.08 -10.94 -4.53
CA ARG A 181 11.78 -11.47 -3.35
C ARG A 181 10.76 -11.74 -2.24
N ALA A 182 11.05 -12.72 -1.41
CA ALA A 182 10.29 -12.99 -0.20
C ALA A 182 11.25 -13.09 1.00
N ILE A 183 10.83 -12.62 2.16
CA ILE A 183 11.57 -12.75 3.41
C ILE A 183 10.60 -13.14 4.53
N THR A 184 11.03 -13.99 5.45
CA THR A 184 10.22 -14.25 6.66
C THR A 184 10.39 -13.12 7.66
N SER A 185 9.37 -12.86 8.46
CA SER A 185 9.39 -11.84 9.51
C SER A 185 10.60 -12.03 10.45
N LEU A 186 10.93 -13.28 10.76
CA LEU A 186 12.05 -13.66 11.63
C LEU A 186 13.43 -13.68 10.92
N ALA A 187 13.48 -13.81 9.58
CA ALA A 187 14.75 -13.96 8.85
C ALA A 187 15.49 -12.65 8.65
N HIS A 188 16.80 -12.64 8.89
CA HIS A 188 17.68 -11.48 8.66
C HIS A 188 18.15 -11.33 7.21
N GLN A 189 17.76 -12.23 6.30
CA GLN A 189 18.15 -12.23 4.89
C GLN A 189 17.02 -12.73 3.99
N TRP A 190 17.01 -12.28 2.74
CA TRP A 190 16.05 -12.73 1.71
C TRP A 190 16.12 -14.24 1.49
N ILE A 191 14.95 -14.85 1.30
CA ILE A 191 14.84 -16.21 0.77
C ILE A 191 14.75 -16.08 -0.75
N LEU A 192 15.54 -16.89 -1.47
CA LEU A 192 15.41 -16.98 -2.92
C LEU A 192 14.06 -17.61 -3.26
N CYS A 193 13.34 -17.05 -4.24
CA CYS A 193 12.03 -17.58 -4.66
C CYS A 193 12.10 -19.08 -5.06
N SER A 194 13.28 -19.56 -5.49
CA SER A 194 13.54 -20.97 -5.79
C SER A 194 13.61 -21.90 -4.57
N GLU A 195 13.76 -21.36 -3.37
CA GLU A 195 13.82 -22.11 -2.11
C GLU A 195 12.51 -22.01 -1.32
N TRP A 196 11.49 -21.34 -1.88
CA TRP A 196 10.21 -21.17 -1.23
C TRP A 196 9.41 -22.47 -1.30
N VAL A 197 9.28 -23.15 -0.16
CA VAL A 197 8.36 -24.27 0.03
C VAL A 197 7.19 -23.76 0.88
N PRO A 198 5.95 -23.71 0.35
CA PRO A 198 4.80 -23.37 1.18
C PRO A 198 4.64 -24.41 2.30
N SER A 199 4.39 -23.96 3.53
CA SER A 199 3.89 -24.84 4.58
C SER A 199 2.42 -25.18 4.29
N GLU A 200 2.08 -26.47 4.36
CA GLU A 200 0.72 -27.01 4.22
C GLU A 200 -0.25 -26.46 5.27
#